data_AF-A0A0S7BXR5-F1
#
_entry.id   AF-A0A0S7BXR5-F1
#
_cell.length_a   1.000
_cell.length_b   1.000
_cell.length_c   1.000
_cell.angle_alpha   90.00
_cell.angle_beta   90.00
_cell.angle_gamma   90.00
#
_symmetry.space_group_name_H-M   'P 1'
#
loop_
_entity.id
_entity.type
_entity.pdbx_description
1 polymer ?
#
loop_
_entity_poly.entity_id
_entity_poly.type
_entity_poly.pdbx_seq_one_letter_code
_entity_poly.pdbx_strand_id
1 'polypeptide(L)'
;MKNILRIFLVVCAFSFINFPVLAEDIRVQCSNTAITLTMSVPSTNVKCLTVMNSEAAGTDKPLTDAKIASASVVINDYMRAGNFNPEVTVFSMNALSSVNSEIYTVATNLAALLNQASLSEGNLTITPPVPFLPYQLKTQLFASLPTIIHFDNGIGIRTVTAYGDAGSSVSNDNLVYSMQGITQDVSKYISAVIPISNMQITGPVDLTTFDWSSLPAESWNPSLSVLDSYMQTIITN
;
A
#
# COMPACT_ATOMS: atom_id res chain seq x y z
N MET A 1 43.91 -34.10 61.76
CA MET A 1 43.96 -34.70 60.40
C MET A 1 43.16 -33.82 59.47
N LYS A 2 43.72 -33.57 58.28
CA LYS A 2 43.48 -32.45 57.36
C LYS A 2 42.33 -32.78 56.40
N ASN A 3 41.18 -32.12 56.50
CA ASN A 3 40.11 -32.26 55.50
C ASN A 3 40.10 -31.05 54.57
N ILE A 4 40.52 -31.32 53.34
CA ILE A 4 40.66 -30.37 52.23
C ILE A 4 39.29 -30.15 51.57
N LEU A 5 38.93 -28.87 51.52
CA LEU A 5 37.85 -28.25 50.76
C LEU A 5 37.95 -28.59 49.26
N ARG A 6 36.87 -29.08 48.65
CA ARG A 6 36.71 -29.17 47.19
C ARG A 6 35.47 -28.38 46.76
N ILE A 7 35.70 -27.17 46.25
CA ILE A 7 34.71 -26.34 45.58
C ILE A 7 34.61 -26.84 44.14
N PHE A 8 33.44 -27.35 43.75
CA PHE A 8 33.12 -27.62 42.35
C PHE A 8 32.71 -26.30 41.67
N LEU A 9 33.59 -25.78 40.81
CA LEU A 9 33.30 -24.64 39.96
C LEU A 9 32.55 -25.15 38.72
N VAL A 10 31.22 -24.99 38.72
CA VAL A 10 30.39 -25.25 37.54
C VAL A 10 30.54 -24.05 36.58
N VAL A 11 31.31 -24.24 35.51
CA VAL A 11 31.38 -23.28 34.41
C VAL A 11 30.15 -23.51 33.53
N CYS A 12 29.09 -22.72 33.73
CA CYS A 12 28.00 -22.61 32.76
C CYS A 12 28.53 -21.84 31.54
N ALA A 13 28.84 -22.56 30.48
CA ALA A 13 29.04 -21.96 29.16
C ALA A 13 27.70 -21.38 28.69
N PHE A 14 27.52 -20.07 28.82
CA PHE A 14 26.45 -19.34 28.16
C PHE A 14 26.78 -19.30 26.67
N SER A 15 26.19 -20.24 25.91
CA SER A 15 26.12 -20.12 24.46
C SER A 15 25.29 -18.87 24.14
N PHE A 16 25.96 -17.79 23.72
CA PHE A 16 25.29 -16.66 23.09
C PHE A 16 24.72 -17.15 21.75
N ILE A 17 23.46 -17.56 21.77
CA ILE A 17 22.67 -17.69 20.56
C ILE A 17 22.47 -16.25 20.09
N ASN A 18 23.24 -15.83 19.09
CA ASN A 18 22.96 -14.60 18.37
C ASN A 18 21.63 -14.80 17.65
N PHE A 19 20.53 -14.47 18.30
CA PHE A 19 19.29 -14.23 17.60
C PHE A 19 19.53 -13.05 16.66
N PRO A 20 19.28 -13.18 15.35
CA PRO A 20 19.25 -12.00 14.51
C PRO A 20 18.23 -11.05 15.13
N VAL A 21 18.67 -9.83 15.46
CA VAL A 21 17.75 -8.74 15.81
C VAL A 21 16.83 -8.61 14.60
N LEU A 22 15.59 -9.09 14.73
CA LEU A 22 14.55 -8.80 13.76
C LEU A 22 14.48 -7.27 13.70
N ALA A 23 14.61 -6.70 12.50
CA ALA A 23 14.38 -5.27 12.32
C ALA A 23 12.98 -4.97 12.90
N GLU A 24 12.93 -4.19 13.97
CA GLU A 24 11.69 -3.83 14.62
C GLU A 24 11.00 -2.80 13.72
N ASP A 25 9.78 -3.12 13.25
CA ASP A 25 8.99 -2.20 12.44
C ASP A 25 8.82 -0.86 13.17
N ILE A 26 8.97 0.24 12.44
CA ILE A 26 9.00 1.57 13.03
C ILE A 26 7.67 2.25 12.77
N ARG A 27 7.09 2.86 13.80
CA ARG A 27 5.93 3.73 13.63
C ARG A 27 6.34 5.12 13.15
N VAL A 28 5.74 5.56 12.05
CA VAL A 28 5.94 6.88 11.46
C VAL A 28 4.61 7.63 11.42
N GLN A 29 4.69 8.96 11.56
CA GLN A 29 3.54 9.85 11.47
C GLN A 29 3.87 11.01 10.53
N CYS A 30 3.03 11.19 9.51
CA CYS A 30 3.06 12.35 8.62
C CYS A 30 1.74 13.10 8.76
N SER A 31 1.80 14.39 9.07
CA SER A 31 0.60 15.19 9.34
C SER A 31 0.72 16.60 8.80
N ASN A 32 -0.43 17.14 8.39
CA ASN A 32 -0.66 18.56 8.22
C ASN A 32 -1.74 19.04 9.22
N THR A 33 -2.30 20.24 9.06
CA THR A 33 -3.31 20.78 9.99
C THR A 33 -4.66 20.06 9.96
N ALA A 34 -4.95 19.27 8.92
CA ALA A 34 -6.26 18.65 8.69
C ALA A 34 -6.21 17.11 8.53
N ILE A 35 -5.03 16.53 8.29
CA ILE A 35 -4.85 15.12 7.99
C ILE A 35 -3.59 14.63 8.69
N THR A 36 -3.73 13.53 9.43
CA THR A 36 -2.64 12.75 10.02
C THR A 36 -2.72 11.34 9.46
N LEU A 37 -1.58 10.83 9.00
CA LEU A 37 -1.35 9.44 8.66
C LEU A 37 -0.30 8.89 9.63
N THR A 38 -0.68 7.87 10.39
CA THR A 38 0.25 7.07 11.20
C THR A 38 0.25 5.64 10.69
N MET A 39 1.41 5.02 10.54
CA MET A 39 1.54 3.62 10.15
C MET A 39 2.89 3.04 10.58
N SER A 40 3.01 1.71 10.55
CA SER A 40 4.27 1.00 10.71
C SER A 40 4.94 0.81 9.34
N VAL A 41 6.27 0.90 9.30
CA VAL A 41 7.10 0.79 8.09
C VAL A 41 8.36 -0.04 8.38
N PRO A 42 9.02 -0.60 7.35
CA PRO A 42 10.19 -1.47 7.54
C PRO A 42 11.41 -0.76 8.16
N SER A 43 11.54 0.56 7.98
CA SER A 43 12.68 1.32 8.50
C SER A 43 12.38 2.83 8.58
N THR A 44 13.36 3.61 9.05
CA THR A 44 13.29 5.09 9.06
C THR A 44 13.55 5.71 7.68
N ASN A 45 13.82 4.92 6.64
CA ASN A 45 14.05 5.38 5.27
C ASN A 45 12.74 5.80 4.60
N VAL A 46 12.10 6.80 5.19
CA VAL A 46 10.82 7.34 4.77
C VAL A 46 10.91 8.84 4.50
N LYS A 47 9.98 9.35 3.71
CA LYS A 47 9.79 10.78 3.49
C LYS A 47 8.33 11.14 3.69
N CYS A 48 8.06 12.14 4.53
CA CYS A 48 6.72 12.73 4.63
C CYS A 48 6.49 13.74 3.51
N LEU A 49 5.34 13.66 2.85
CA LEU A 49 4.84 14.66 1.92
C LEU A 49 3.47 15.15 2.39
N THR A 50 3.18 16.44 2.20
CA THR A 50 1.89 17.01 2.57
C THR A 50 1.44 18.03 1.54
N VAL A 51 0.16 17.99 1.17
CA VAL A 51 -0.51 19.05 0.41
C VAL A 51 -1.46 19.76 1.37
N MET A 52 -1.22 21.06 1.60
CA MET A 52 -2.02 21.85 2.54
C MET A 52 -3.39 22.23 1.99
N ASN A 53 -3.43 22.69 0.74
CA ASN A 53 -4.61 23.26 0.11
C ASN A 53 -4.97 22.50 -1.16
N SER A 54 -6.27 22.29 -1.35
CA SER A 54 -6.80 21.73 -2.58
C SER A 54 -6.90 22.79 -3.68
N GLU A 55 -6.58 22.39 -4.91
CA GLU A 55 -6.67 23.19 -6.12
C GLU A 55 -7.16 22.28 -7.25
N ALA A 56 -8.28 22.63 -7.88
CA ALA A 56 -8.78 21.89 -9.02
C ALA A 56 -7.82 21.99 -10.22
N ALA A 57 -7.78 20.96 -11.05
CA ALA A 57 -7.19 21.09 -12.37
C ALA A 57 -7.96 22.16 -13.17
N GLY A 58 -7.23 23.00 -13.91
CA GLY A 58 -7.85 23.99 -14.80
C GLY A 58 -8.69 23.35 -15.90
N THR A 59 -9.62 24.11 -16.48
CA THR A 59 -10.64 23.60 -17.43
C THR A 59 -10.09 22.78 -18.60
N ASP A 60 -8.90 23.11 -19.10
CA ASP A 60 -8.24 22.41 -20.22
C ASP A 60 -6.95 21.68 -19.78
N LYS A 61 -6.83 21.40 -18.48
CA LYS A 61 -5.69 20.70 -17.89
C LYS A 61 -6.08 19.28 -17.51
N PRO A 62 -5.14 18.32 -17.60
CA PRO A 62 -5.42 16.97 -17.14
C PRO A 62 -5.75 16.97 -15.64
N LEU A 63 -6.65 16.07 -15.22
CA LEU A 63 -7.02 15.93 -13.81
C LEU A 63 -5.84 15.59 -12.88
N THR A 64 -4.73 15.10 -13.45
CA THR A 64 -3.47 14.89 -12.73
C THR A 64 -2.81 16.18 -12.23
N ASP A 65 -3.19 17.33 -12.79
CA ASP A 65 -2.68 18.63 -12.35
C ASP A 65 -3.40 19.13 -11.08
N ALA A 66 -4.51 18.49 -10.69
CA ALA A 66 -5.22 18.82 -9.46
C ALA A 66 -4.33 18.55 -8.23
N LYS A 67 -4.33 19.49 -7.28
CA LYS A 67 -3.73 19.31 -5.97
C LYS A 67 -4.84 19.00 -4.99
N ILE A 68 -4.70 17.92 -4.24
CA ILE A 68 -5.71 17.49 -3.28
C ILE A 68 -5.04 17.50 -1.91
N ALA A 69 -5.65 18.17 -0.94
CA ALA A 69 -5.12 18.20 0.42
C ALA A 69 -4.90 16.76 0.94
N SER A 70 -3.67 16.48 1.37
CA SER A 70 -3.21 15.13 1.68
C SER A 70 -2.05 15.11 2.67
N ALA A 71 -1.86 13.96 3.30
CA ALA A 71 -0.63 13.59 4.00
C ALA A 71 -0.17 12.21 3.53
N SER A 72 1.13 12.06 3.28
CA SER A 72 1.69 10.84 2.72
C SER A 72 2.98 10.40 3.41
N VAL A 73 3.17 9.08 3.45
CA VAL A 73 4.42 8.41 3.79
C VAL A 73 4.97 7.78 2.50
N VAL A 74 6.12 8.26 2.02
CA VAL A 74 6.89 7.59 0.97
C VAL A 74 7.89 6.65 1.62
N ILE A 75 7.84 5.37 1.28
CA ILE A 75 8.66 4.29 1.86
C ILE A 75 9.81 3.98 0.90
N ASN A 76 10.94 4.69 1.03
CA ASN A 76 12.03 4.62 0.05
C ASN A 76 12.71 3.25 -0.01
N ASP A 77 12.51 2.39 0.99
CA ASP A 77 12.95 0.98 0.95
C ASP A 77 12.37 0.20 -0.23
N TYR A 78 11.24 0.66 -0.79
CA TYR A 78 10.56 0.03 -1.93
C TYR A 78 10.69 0.81 -3.23
N MET A 79 11.57 1.80 -3.28
CA MET A 79 11.76 2.63 -4.47
C MET A 79 12.31 1.80 -5.63
N ARG A 80 11.72 1.96 -6.81
CA ARG A 80 12.20 1.35 -8.06
C ARG A 80 12.22 2.38 -9.18
N ALA A 81 13.34 2.46 -9.89
CA ALA A 81 13.47 3.40 -11.01
C ALA A 81 12.40 3.13 -12.08
N GLY A 82 11.81 4.20 -12.61
CA GLY A 82 10.79 4.13 -13.66
C GLY A 82 9.41 3.67 -13.22
N ASN A 83 9.19 3.43 -11.92
CA ASN A 83 7.89 3.02 -11.35
C ASN A 83 7.19 4.17 -10.61
N PHE A 84 5.99 3.88 -10.12
CA PHE A 84 5.33 4.70 -9.11
C PHE A 84 6.24 4.90 -7.89
N ASN A 85 6.10 6.04 -7.21
CA ASN A 85 6.70 6.19 -5.90
C ASN A 85 6.01 5.22 -4.92
N PRO A 86 6.78 4.54 -4.03
CA PRO A 86 6.21 3.70 -2.98
C PRO A 86 5.56 4.57 -1.90
N GLU A 87 4.29 4.92 -2.07
CA GLU A 87 3.62 5.93 -1.27
C GLU A 87 2.30 5.42 -0.68
N VAL A 88 2.07 5.74 0.59
CA VAL A 88 0.76 5.67 1.23
C VAL A 88 0.27 7.08 1.47
N THR A 89 -0.88 7.43 0.92
CA THR A 89 -1.46 8.78 0.93
C THR A 89 -2.86 8.75 1.52
N VAL A 90 -3.14 9.69 2.42
CA VAL A 90 -4.50 9.95 2.93
C VAL A 90 -5.01 11.26 2.34
N PHE A 91 -6.16 11.21 1.69
CA PHE A 91 -6.90 12.37 1.19
C PHE A 91 -8.14 12.62 2.04
N SER A 92 -8.52 13.88 2.19
CA SER A 92 -9.82 14.25 2.78
C SER A 92 -10.93 14.12 1.75
N MET A 93 -12.05 13.49 2.13
CA MET A 93 -13.24 13.40 1.26
C MET A 93 -13.84 14.77 0.98
N ASN A 94 -13.77 15.69 1.94
CA ASN A 94 -14.17 17.08 1.72
C ASN A 94 -13.26 17.75 0.67
N ALA A 95 -11.94 17.56 0.79
CA ALA A 95 -10.96 18.07 -0.16
C ALA A 95 -11.14 17.50 -1.58
N LEU A 96 -11.52 16.22 -1.69
CA LEU A 96 -11.85 15.57 -2.96
C LEU A 96 -13.13 16.15 -3.56
N SER A 97 -14.16 16.36 -2.75
CA SER A 97 -15.44 16.94 -3.19
C SER A 97 -15.33 18.40 -3.64
N SER A 98 -14.26 19.10 -3.23
CA SER A 98 -14.05 20.53 -3.52
C SER A 98 -13.17 20.82 -4.74
N VAL A 99 -12.65 19.80 -5.43
CA VAL A 99 -11.76 19.98 -6.61
C VAL A 99 -12.50 19.76 -7.92
N ASN A 100 -12.25 18.65 -8.62
CA ASN A 100 -12.94 18.25 -9.84
C ASN A 100 -13.93 17.13 -9.50
N SER A 101 -15.15 17.19 -10.06
CA SER A 101 -16.23 16.24 -9.77
C SER A 101 -15.89 14.79 -10.15
N GLU A 102 -15.07 14.63 -11.18
CA GLU A 102 -14.56 13.38 -11.71
C GLU A 102 -13.62 12.70 -10.71
N ILE A 103 -12.75 13.48 -10.05
CA ILE A 103 -11.88 12.98 -8.98
C ILE A 103 -12.71 12.54 -7.78
N TYR A 104 -13.73 13.32 -7.40
CA TYR A 104 -14.62 12.94 -6.32
C TYR A 104 -15.42 11.67 -6.63
N THR A 105 -15.83 11.50 -7.90
CA THR A 105 -16.54 10.30 -8.38
C THR A 105 -15.70 9.04 -8.19
N VAL A 106 -14.38 9.10 -8.37
CA VAL A 106 -13.47 7.98 -8.06
C VAL A 106 -13.62 7.56 -6.60
N ALA A 107 -13.63 8.52 -5.67
CA ALA A 107 -13.77 8.23 -4.25
C ALA A 107 -15.13 7.64 -3.88
N THR A 108 -16.23 8.17 -4.44
CA THR A 108 -17.57 7.61 -4.20
C THR A 108 -17.76 6.24 -4.82
N ASN A 109 -17.13 5.98 -5.98
CA ASN A 109 -17.14 4.65 -6.60
C ASN A 109 -16.40 3.62 -5.73
N LEU A 110 -15.31 4.02 -5.08
CA LEU A 110 -14.62 3.14 -4.12
C LEU A 110 -15.52 2.81 -2.93
N ALA A 111 -16.21 3.80 -2.36
CA ALA A 111 -17.15 3.56 -1.26
C ALA A 111 -18.24 2.56 -1.65
N ALA A 112 -18.81 2.70 -2.85
CA ALA A 112 -19.79 1.76 -3.37
C ALA A 112 -19.21 0.35 -3.56
N LEU A 113 -17.99 0.24 -4.10
CA LEU A 113 -17.29 -1.03 -4.28
C LEU A 113 -17.02 -1.73 -2.94
N LEU A 114 -16.51 -1.01 -1.93
CA LEU A 114 -16.19 -1.57 -0.62
C LEU A 114 -17.44 -1.98 0.17
N ASN A 115 -18.54 -1.23 0.02
CA ASN A 115 -19.83 -1.62 0.59
C ASN A 115 -20.34 -2.93 -0.02
N GLN A 116 -20.23 -3.11 -1.34
CA GLN A 116 -20.60 -4.37 -1.99
C GLN A 116 -19.67 -5.51 -1.54
N ALA A 117 -18.36 -5.27 -1.52
CA ALA A 117 -17.36 -6.25 -1.10
C ALA A 117 -17.60 -6.78 0.33
N SER A 118 -18.00 -5.90 1.25
CA SER A 118 -18.29 -6.26 2.64
C SER A 118 -19.49 -7.20 2.80
N LEU A 119 -20.38 -7.25 1.80
CA LEU A 119 -21.57 -8.12 1.80
C LEU A 119 -21.31 -9.49 1.17
N SER A 120 -20.19 -9.67 0.47
CA SER A 120 -19.94 -10.85 -0.39
C SER A 120 -19.29 -12.05 0.31
N GLU A 121 -19.14 -12.03 1.64
CA GLU A 121 -18.59 -13.13 2.48
C GLU A 121 -17.32 -13.82 1.91
N GLY A 122 -16.45 -13.07 1.22
CA GLY A 122 -15.18 -13.57 0.69
C GLY A 122 -15.17 -13.92 -0.81
N ASN A 123 -16.30 -13.90 -1.51
CA ASN A 123 -16.33 -14.03 -2.98
C ASN A 123 -16.22 -12.65 -3.64
N LEU A 124 -14.99 -12.17 -3.80
CA LEU A 124 -14.70 -10.87 -4.39
C LEU A 124 -14.29 -11.00 -5.85
N THR A 125 -15.25 -10.78 -6.74
CA THR A 125 -14.95 -10.54 -8.15
C THR A 125 -14.74 -9.05 -8.34
N ILE A 126 -13.51 -8.64 -8.63
CA ILE A 126 -13.20 -7.27 -9.05
C ILE A 126 -13.16 -7.21 -10.57
N THR A 127 -13.77 -6.18 -11.15
CA THR A 127 -13.62 -5.84 -12.56
C THR A 127 -12.88 -4.50 -12.68
N PRO A 128 -11.77 -4.43 -13.43
CA PRO A 128 -11.13 -3.15 -13.74
C PRO A 128 -12.08 -2.20 -14.48
N PRO A 129 -11.97 -0.87 -14.29
CA PRO A 129 -11.01 -0.22 -13.42
C PRO A 129 -11.44 -0.24 -11.95
N VAL A 130 -10.52 -0.60 -11.06
CA VAL A 130 -10.64 -0.34 -9.62
C VAL A 130 -10.42 1.16 -9.42
N PRO A 131 -11.28 1.85 -8.64
CA PRO A 131 -11.06 3.25 -8.31
C PRO A 131 -9.68 3.47 -7.70
N PHE A 132 -8.93 4.46 -8.21
CA PHE A 132 -7.54 4.69 -7.84
C PHE A 132 -7.24 6.19 -7.74
N LEU A 133 -6.63 6.61 -6.64
CA LEU A 133 -6.07 7.95 -6.49
C LEU A 133 -4.57 7.89 -6.16
N PRO A 134 -3.77 8.93 -6.49
CA PRO A 134 -4.12 10.10 -7.30
C PRO A 134 -4.59 9.70 -8.71
N TYR A 135 -5.34 10.57 -9.37
CA TYR A 135 -5.86 10.30 -10.72
C TYR A 135 -4.73 9.91 -11.67
N GLN A 136 -4.99 8.98 -12.60
CA GLN A 136 -4.00 8.50 -13.56
C GLN A 136 -4.42 8.84 -14.99
N LEU A 137 -3.46 9.30 -15.81
CA LEU A 137 -3.67 9.43 -17.26
C LEU A 137 -3.59 8.10 -18.00
N LYS A 138 -2.84 7.16 -17.42
CA LYS A 138 -2.63 5.82 -17.99
C LYS A 138 -3.78 4.89 -17.58
N THR A 139 -4.04 3.91 -18.42
CA THR A 139 -5.08 2.91 -18.22
C THR A 139 -4.62 1.88 -17.19
N GLN A 140 -5.51 1.49 -16.28
CA GLN A 140 -5.30 0.30 -15.45
C GLN A 140 -5.41 -0.94 -16.35
N LEU A 141 -4.30 -1.64 -16.56
CA LEU A 141 -4.22 -2.72 -17.56
C LEU A 141 -4.92 -4.00 -17.09
N PHE A 142 -4.92 -4.27 -15.79
CA PHE A 142 -5.60 -5.39 -15.14
C PHE A 142 -5.73 -5.12 -13.64
N ALA A 143 -6.52 -5.92 -12.93
CA ALA A 143 -6.50 -5.96 -11.47
C ALA A 143 -6.73 -7.40 -11.01
N SER A 144 -5.78 -7.96 -10.27
CA SER A 144 -5.81 -9.36 -9.82
C SER A 144 -5.51 -9.47 -8.33
N LEU A 145 -5.73 -10.67 -7.79
CA LEU A 145 -5.49 -11.00 -6.39
C LEU A 145 -6.19 -10.01 -5.45
N PRO A 146 -7.53 -9.88 -5.52
CA PRO A 146 -8.26 -9.01 -4.62
C PRO A 146 -8.14 -9.50 -3.17
N THR A 147 -7.92 -8.59 -2.23
CA THR A 147 -7.93 -8.91 -0.79
C THR A 147 -8.47 -7.72 -0.02
N ILE A 148 -9.35 -7.98 0.95
CA ILE A 148 -9.84 -6.93 1.84
C ILE A 148 -8.85 -6.74 2.96
N ILE A 149 -8.51 -5.48 3.19
CA ILE A 149 -7.64 -5.05 4.27
C ILE A 149 -8.48 -4.21 5.23
N HIS A 150 -8.60 -4.67 6.46
CA HIS A 150 -9.11 -3.87 7.56
C HIS A 150 -7.95 -3.15 8.23
N PHE A 151 -8.13 -1.87 8.48
CA PHE A 151 -7.22 -1.06 9.31
C PHE A 151 -8.06 -0.38 10.40
N ASP A 152 -7.40 0.29 11.35
CA ASP A 152 -7.99 0.69 12.64
C ASP A 152 -9.41 1.29 12.53
N ASN A 153 -9.59 2.23 11.60
CA ASN A 153 -10.85 2.95 11.40
C ASN A 153 -11.39 2.83 9.97
N GLY A 154 -11.12 1.74 9.25
CA GLY A 154 -11.62 1.61 7.88
C GLY A 154 -11.35 0.29 7.18
N ILE A 155 -11.65 0.30 5.88
CA ILE A 155 -11.58 -0.86 5.01
C ILE A 155 -11.01 -0.44 3.66
N GLY A 156 -10.20 -1.31 3.06
CA GLY A 156 -9.68 -1.13 1.73
C GLY A 156 -9.64 -2.43 0.94
N ILE A 157 -9.44 -2.29 -0.36
CA ILE A 157 -9.30 -3.38 -1.29
C ILE A 157 -7.91 -3.32 -1.92
N ARG A 158 -7.15 -4.39 -1.74
CA ARG A 158 -5.82 -4.58 -2.28
C ARG A 158 -5.90 -5.39 -3.56
N THR A 159 -5.19 -4.94 -4.59
CA THR A 159 -4.98 -5.65 -5.84
C THR A 159 -3.52 -5.58 -6.26
N VAL A 160 -3.11 -6.52 -7.12
CA VAL A 160 -1.94 -6.39 -7.97
C VAL A 160 -2.40 -5.87 -9.32
N THR A 161 -1.75 -4.83 -9.83
CA THR A 161 -2.15 -4.12 -11.05
C THR A 161 -0.93 -3.56 -11.77
N ALA A 162 -1.13 -3.05 -12.99
CA ALA A 162 -0.17 -2.24 -13.72
C ALA A 162 -0.90 -1.10 -14.45
N TYR A 163 -0.18 0.00 -14.71
CA TYR A 163 -0.69 1.13 -15.49
C TYR A 163 0.18 1.33 -16.73
N GLY A 164 -0.48 1.62 -17.86
CA GLY A 164 0.19 1.87 -19.13
C GLY A 164 -0.79 2.38 -20.20
N ASP A 165 -0.30 2.57 -21.42
CA ASP A 165 -1.18 2.84 -22.55
C ASP A 165 -1.97 1.58 -22.90
N ALA A 166 -3.15 1.73 -23.51
CA ALA A 166 -3.98 0.59 -23.91
C ALA A 166 -3.18 -0.39 -24.80
N GLY A 167 -3.15 -1.67 -24.40
CA GLY A 167 -2.39 -2.71 -25.09
C GLY A 167 -0.90 -2.80 -24.70
N SER A 168 -0.43 -1.98 -23.76
CA SER A 168 0.93 -2.10 -23.21
C SER A 168 1.12 -3.44 -22.53
N SER A 169 2.33 -3.99 -22.66
CA SER A 169 2.75 -5.19 -21.95
C SER A 169 2.79 -4.97 -20.43
N VAL A 170 2.50 -6.03 -19.67
CA VAL A 170 2.68 -6.08 -18.22
C VAL A 170 3.92 -6.91 -17.90
N SER A 171 4.81 -6.42 -17.05
CA SER A 171 6.04 -7.10 -16.61
C SER A 171 6.44 -6.61 -15.23
N ASN A 172 7.54 -7.13 -14.67
CA ASN A 172 8.14 -6.60 -13.43
C ASN A 172 8.54 -5.12 -13.49
N ASP A 173 8.52 -4.49 -14.66
CA ASP A 173 8.87 -3.08 -14.83
C ASP A 173 7.71 -2.13 -14.49
N ASN A 174 6.47 -2.62 -14.44
CA ASN A 174 5.29 -1.78 -14.20
C ASN A 174 4.26 -2.37 -13.21
N LEU A 175 4.62 -3.44 -12.51
CA LEU A 175 3.76 -4.06 -11.50
C LEU A 175 3.74 -3.26 -10.20
N VAL A 176 2.53 -3.06 -9.69
CA VAL A 176 2.30 -2.37 -8.42
C VAL A 176 1.32 -3.16 -7.55
N TYR A 177 1.64 -3.17 -6.26
CA TYR A 177 0.68 -3.37 -5.19
C TYR A 177 -0.14 -2.09 -5.07
N SER A 178 -1.46 -2.21 -5.11
CA SER A 178 -2.38 -1.09 -4.93
C SER A 178 -3.41 -1.45 -3.87
N MET A 179 -3.43 -0.74 -2.75
CA MET A 179 -4.56 -0.77 -1.82
C MET A 179 -5.28 0.57 -1.88
N GLN A 180 -6.59 0.52 -2.08
CA GLN A 180 -7.46 1.70 -2.11
C GLN A 180 -8.53 1.50 -1.04
N GLY A 181 -8.64 2.44 -0.10
CA GLY A 181 -9.48 2.30 1.09
C GLY A 181 -10.20 3.57 1.49
N ILE A 182 -11.17 3.42 2.40
CA ILE A 182 -11.98 4.50 2.96
C ILE A 182 -12.16 4.27 4.46
N THR A 183 -12.17 5.34 5.24
CA THR A 183 -12.48 5.28 6.67
C THR A 183 -13.96 4.99 6.91
N GLN A 184 -14.30 4.38 8.04
CA GLN A 184 -15.66 3.94 8.37
C GLN A 184 -16.68 5.10 8.40
N ASP A 185 -16.22 6.30 8.77
CA ASP A 185 -17.01 7.54 8.76
C ASP A 185 -17.10 8.19 7.37
N VAL A 186 -16.46 7.58 6.35
CA VAL A 186 -16.39 8.07 4.96
C VAL A 186 -15.78 9.48 4.89
N SER A 187 -14.91 9.85 5.83
CA SER A 187 -14.26 11.16 5.85
C SER A 187 -12.92 11.20 5.13
N LYS A 188 -12.24 10.06 4.97
CA LYS A 188 -10.94 9.95 4.27
C LYS A 188 -10.94 8.87 3.20
N TYR A 189 -10.14 9.10 2.18
CA TYR A 189 -9.72 8.14 1.17
C TYR A 189 -8.25 7.80 1.41
N ILE A 190 -7.89 6.53 1.34
CA ILE A 190 -6.54 6.01 1.50
C ILE A 190 -6.10 5.39 0.16
N SER A 191 -4.92 5.77 -0.31
CA SER A 191 -4.24 5.11 -1.42
C SER A 191 -2.89 4.61 -0.96
N ALA A 192 -2.55 3.36 -1.24
CA ALA A 192 -1.22 2.82 -1.06
C ALA A 192 -0.76 2.19 -2.37
N VAL A 193 0.35 2.69 -2.91
CA VAL A 193 0.90 2.26 -4.19
C VAL A 193 2.36 1.91 -3.98
N ILE A 194 2.71 0.64 -4.10
CA ILE A 194 4.07 0.15 -3.87
C ILE A 194 4.52 -0.64 -5.10
N PRO A 195 5.65 -0.30 -5.74
CA PRO A 195 6.23 -1.11 -6.81
C PRO A 195 6.59 -2.50 -6.31
N ILE A 196 6.20 -3.52 -7.06
CA ILE A 196 6.48 -4.92 -6.74
C ILE A 196 7.06 -5.65 -7.95
N SER A 197 7.60 -6.83 -7.72
CA SER A 197 7.93 -7.80 -8.76
C SER A 197 7.60 -9.20 -8.31
N ASN A 198 7.55 -10.12 -9.26
CA ASN A 198 7.48 -11.54 -9.03
C ASN A 198 8.63 -12.28 -9.72
N MET A 199 9.34 -13.14 -9.01
CA MET A 199 10.49 -13.88 -9.57
C MET A 199 10.12 -14.91 -10.67
N GLN A 200 8.86 -15.32 -10.75
CA GLN A 200 8.36 -16.21 -11.82
C GLN A 200 8.05 -15.44 -13.11
N ILE A 201 7.95 -14.10 -13.06
CA ILE A 201 7.70 -13.25 -14.23
C ILE A 201 9.04 -12.86 -14.84
N THR A 202 9.44 -13.55 -15.92
CA THR A 202 10.73 -13.33 -16.59
C THR A 202 10.63 -12.43 -17.84
N GLY A 203 9.42 -11.96 -18.18
CA GLY A 203 9.16 -11.11 -19.34
C GLY A 203 7.70 -10.62 -19.37
N PRO A 204 7.28 -10.01 -20.48
CA PRO A 204 5.89 -9.61 -20.70
C PRO A 204 4.90 -10.77 -20.49
N VAL A 205 3.82 -10.52 -19.74
CA VAL A 205 2.72 -11.48 -19.54
C VAL A 205 1.58 -11.22 -20.52
N ASP A 206 0.94 -12.30 -20.98
CA ASP A 206 -0.30 -12.25 -21.73
C ASP A 206 -1.49 -12.21 -20.76
N LEU A 207 -2.11 -11.05 -20.62
CA LEU A 207 -3.23 -10.82 -19.68
C LEU A 207 -4.47 -11.69 -19.97
N THR A 208 -4.58 -12.29 -21.16
CA THR A 208 -5.72 -13.15 -21.50
C THR A 208 -5.59 -14.57 -20.98
N THR A 209 -4.36 -15.04 -20.76
CA THR A 209 -4.05 -16.42 -20.38
C THR A 209 -3.29 -16.56 -19.07
N PHE A 210 -2.70 -15.46 -18.56
CA PHE A 210 -1.87 -15.50 -17.36
C PHE A 210 -2.68 -15.67 -16.08
N ASP A 211 -2.44 -16.78 -15.37
CA ASP A 211 -3.07 -17.07 -14.08
C ASP A 211 -2.25 -16.48 -12.93
N TRP A 212 -2.66 -15.28 -12.49
CA TRP A 212 -2.06 -14.58 -11.34
C TRP A 212 -2.16 -15.36 -10.03
N SER A 213 -3.17 -16.22 -9.88
CA SER A 213 -3.41 -16.99 -8.65
C SER A 213 -2.48 -18.20 -8.51
N SER A 214 -1.85 -18.61 -9.60
CA SER A 214 -0.84 -19.68 -9.61
C SER A 214 0.51 -19.25 -9.03
N LEU A 215 0.75 -17.94 -8.87
CA LEU A 215 2.02 -17.40 -8.39
C LEU A 215 2.22 -17.66 -6.89
N PRO A 216 3.32 -18.31 -6.46
CA PRO A 216 3.56 -18.59 -5.04
C PRO A 216 3.67 -17.32 -4.19
N ALA A 217 3.21 -17.34 -2.94
CA ALA A 217 3.20 -16.15 -2.08
C ALA A 217 4.62 -15.59 -1.83
N GLU A 218 5.61 -16.47 -1.71
CA GLU A 218 7.03 -16.17 -1.50
C GLU A 218 7.74 -15.64 -2.75
N SER A 219 7.10 -15.72 -3.92
CA SER A 219 7.69 -15.26 -5.18
C SER A 219 7.61 -13.74 -5.37
N TRP A 220 6.82 -13.05 -4.53
CA TRP A 220 6.62 -11.61 -4.55
C TRP A 220 7.71 -10.85 -3.78
N ASN A 221 8.18 -9.76 -4.36
CA ASN A 221 9.12 -8.84 -3.73
C ASN A 221 8.65 -7.38 -3.92
N PRO A 222 8.38 -6.64 -2.83
CA PRO A 222 8.20 -7.11 -1.46
C PRO A 222 7.08 -8.17 -1.33
N SER A 223 7.08 -8.92 -0.23
CA SER A 223 6.00 -9.88 0.05
C SER A 223 4.66 -9.15 0.19
N LEU A 224 3.62 -9.63 -0.51
CA LEU A 224 2.28 -9.04 -0.44
C LEU A 224 1.75 -9.07 1.00
N SER A 225 1.96 -10.16 1.73
CA SER A 225 1.50 -10.29 3.14
C SER A 225 2.18 -9.31 4.09
N VAL A 226 3.45 -8.96 3.85
CA VAL A 226 4.17 -7.95 4.63
C VAL A 226 3.60 -6.57 4.34
N LEU A 227 3.35 -6.24 3.06
CA LEU A 227 2.69 -4.98 2.69
C LEU A 227 1.27 -4.90 3.28
N ASP A 228 0.50 -5.98 3.20
CA ASP A 228 -0.83 -6.09 3.81
C ASP A 228 -0.76 -5.79 5.32
N SER A 229 0.23 -6.34 6.05
CA SER A 229 0.40 -6.06 7.48
C SER A 229 0.71 -4.59 7.79
N TYR A 230 1.52 -3.90 6.97
CA TYR A 230 1.74 -2.47 7.16
C TYR A 230 0.46 -1.68 6.92
N MET A 231 -0.33 -2.04 5.91
CA MET A 231 -1.61 -1.38 5.62
C MET A 231 -2.61 -1.55 6.76
N GLN A 232 -2.62 -2.69 7.45
CA GLN A 232 -3.46 -2.93 8.63
C GLN A 232 -3.13 -1.98 9.80
N THR A 233 -1.90 -1.44 9.84
CA THR A 233 -1.48 -0.52 10.92
C THR A 233 -1.82 0.95 10.64
N ILE A 234 -2.46 1.25 9.51
CA ILE A 234 -2.86 2.62 9.16
C ILE A 234 -3.86 3.15 10.20
N ILE A 235 -3.56 4.33 10.73
CA ILE A 235 -4.43 5.13 11.60
C ILE A 235 -4.51 6.53 11.01
N THR A 236 -5.72 7.06 10.91
CA THR A 236 -5.99 8.44 10.45
C THR A 236 -6.85 9.19 11.47
N ASN A 237 -6.79 10.52 11.45
CA ASN A 237 -7.62 11.40 12.28
C ASN A 237 -8.68 12.18 11.49
#